data_AF-A0AAJ5UJC9-F1
#
_entry.id   AF-A0AAJ5UJC9-F1
#
_cell.length_a   1.000
_cell.length_b   1.000
_cell.length_c   1.000
_cell.angle_alpha   90.00
_cell.angle_beta   90.00
_cell.angle_gamma   90.00
#
_symmetry.space_group_name_H-M   'P 1'
#
loop_
_entity.id
_entity.type
_entity.pdbx_description
1 polymer ?
#
loop_
_entity_poly.entity_id
_entity_poly.type
_entity_poly.pdbx_seq_one_letter_code
_entity_poly.pdbx_strand_id
1 'polypeptide(L)'
;MSYLVLARKWRPKRFAELVGQEHVVRALSNALESGRLHHAFLFTGTRGVGKTTIARIFAKSLNCEQGTSADPCGRCTACLDIDVGRYIDLLEIDAASNTGVDDVREMIENAQYMPSRGKFKVYLIDEVHMLSKAAFNALLKTLEEPPPHVKFLLATTDPQKLPVTVLSRCLQFNLKRLDEEQIQRQIAKILTAEQITADDTAIIELSKAADGSLRDGLSLLDQAIAYAGGTLREGAVRDMLGTVDRTQVEVMLAALIAGDGDRLLRVIATLAEFSPDWGGVLEALAEALHRIQVQQLVPSVVFAGDGLNVALLAEQTQPEVVQLWYQMAINGRHDLHLAPSPRVGFEMAVLRMLAFRPVPVVVPGMVSTEGQGQSVNAPLMASVGRNAHGANGYTMSQSRSDLQKVRVGSLDGKITDVGQWLALVERIELSGPSKQLAAHAAFVSHENNVLSLALAPEFEYLQSTRSVADLTQGLTRLLGQAPEVKIEARNIQVETLHERTYRQKSERQQLAEEAFMSDHVVQHLIYQQAAKVVTDSIRPYDE
;
A
#
# COMPACT_ATOMS: atom_id res chain seq x y z
N MET A 1 -27.36 -17.23 -25.31
CA MET A 1 -26.53 -17.90 -24.27
C MET A 1 -25.91 -16.81 -23.41
N SER A 2 -25.60 -17.06 -22.14
CA SER A 2 -24.91 -16.06 -21.32
C SER A 2 -23.48 -15.86 -21.83
N TYR A 3 -23.11 -14.62 -22.17
CA TYR A 3 -21.73 -14.29 -22.54
C TYR A 3 -20.83 -14.52 -21.32
N LEU A 4 -19.83 -15.39 -21.47
CA LEU A 4 -18.85 -15.71 -20.44
C LEU A 4 -17.56 -14.96 -20.74
N VAL A 5 -17.30 -13.93 -19.94
CA VAL A 5 -16.04 -13.17 -19.84
C VAL A 5 -14.84 -14.10 -20.04
N LEU A 6 -13.91 -13.72 -20.92
CA LEU A 6 -12.73 -14.49 -21.31
C LEU A 6 -11.90 -14.91 -20.09
N ALA A 7 -11.74 -14.03 -19.11
CA ALA A 7 -11.08 -14.32 -17.82
C ALA A 7 -11.72 -15.48 -17.02
N ARG A 8 -12.98 -15.85 -17.31
CA ARG A 8 -13.65 -17.05 -16.78
C ARG A 8 -13.68 -18.21 -17.79
N LYS A 9 -13.87 -17.94 -19.08
CA LYS A 9 -13.89 -18.94 -20.18
C LYS A 9 -12.54 -19.65 -20.32
N TRP A 10 -11.45 -18.89 -20.28
CA TRP A 10 -10.07 -19.33 -20.47
C TRP A 10 -9.32 -19.63 -19.16
N ARG A 11 -10.03 -19.80 -18.05
CA ARG A 11 -9.41 -20.14 -16.77
C ARG A 11 -8.76 -21.53 -16.86
N PRO A 12 -7.43 -21.68 -16.63
CA PRO A 12 -6.73 -22.96 -16.70
C PRO A 12 -7.38 -24.06 -15.85
N LYS A 13 -7.50 -25.27 -16.42
CA LYS A 13 -8.15 -26.45 -15.86
C LYS A 13 -7.18 -27.57 -15.48
N ARG A 14 -5.94 -27.50 -15.98
CA ARG A 14 -4.81 -28.43 -15.77
C ARG A 14 -3.53 -27.63 -15.46
N PHE A 15 -2.55 -28.23 -14.80
CA PHE A 15 -1.29 -27.52 -14.51
C PHE A 15 -0.51 -27.13 -15.78
N ALA A 16 -0.60 -27.93 -16.85
CA ALA A 16 0.03 -27.65 -18.15
C ALA A 16 -0.61 -26.47 -18.93
N GLU A 17 -1.72 -25.91 -18.43
CA GLU A 17 -2.38 -24.73 -19.01
C GLU A 17 -2.02 -23.43 -18.25
N LEU A 18 -1.25 -23.52 -17.17
CA LEU A 18 -0.74 -22.36 -16.43
C LEU A 18 0.50 -21.79 -17.14
N VAL A 19 0.69 -20.48 -17.00
CA VAL A 19 1.80 -19.72 -17.58
C VAL A 19 2.68 -19.18 -16.44
N GLY A 20 4.01 -19.29 -16.53
CA GLY A 20 4.96 -18.56 -15.67
C GLY A 20 5.05 -19.00 -14.21
N GLN A 21 4.51 -20.17 -13.86
CA GLN A 21 4.49 -20.71 -12.48
C GLN A 21 5.10 -22.11 -12.39
N GLU A 22 6.09 -22.40 -13.23
CA GLU A 22 6.69 -23.72 -13.42
C GLU A 22 7.29 -24.30 -12.12
N HIS A 23 7.80 -23.43 -11.24
CA HIS A 23 8.32 -23.83 -9.91
C HIS A 23 7.22 -24.33 -8.98
N VAL A 24 6.05 -23.66 -8.96
CA VAL A 24 4.88 -24.09 -8.16
C VAL A 24 4.29 -25.37 -8.74
N VAL A 25 4.09 -25.41 -10.07
CA VAL A 25 3.57 -26.58 -10.78
C VAL A 25 4.42 -27.82 -10.51
N ARG A 26 5.75 -27.72 -10.64
CA ARG A 26 6.67 -28.84 -10.39
C ARG A 26 6.63 -29.30 -8.93
N ALA A 27 6.58 -28.38 -7.97
CA ALA A 27 6.49 -28.73 -6.56
C ALA A 27 5.18 -29.43 -6.18
N LEU A 28 4.04 -28.95 -6.69
CA LEU A 28 2.72 -29.59 -6.49
C LEU A 28 2.63 -30.96 -7.18
N SER A 29 3.20 -31.10 -8.37
CA SER A 29 3.25 -32.38 -9.11
C SER A 29 4.04 -33.43 -8.32
N ASN A 30 5.24 -33.08 -7.86
CA ASN A 30 6.07 -33.93 -7.01
C ASN A 30 5.35 -34.32 -5.69
N ALA A 31 4.56 -33.43 -5.10
CA ALA A 31 3.80 -33.71 -3.88
C ALA A 31 2.64 -34.69 -4.09
N LEU A 32 1.97 -34.62 -5.26
CA LEU A 32 0.94 -35.59 -5.68
C LEU A 32 1.55 -36.96 -5.97
N GLU A 33 2.62 -37.01 -6.77
CA GLU A 33 3.28 -38.26 -7.20
C GLU A 33 3.95 -39.01 -6.05
N SER A 34 4.57 -38.29 -5.10
CA SER A 34 5.19 -38.90 -3.92
C SER A 34 4.20 -39.26 -2.80
N GLY A 35 2.93 -38.86 -2.93
CA GLY A 35 1.90 -39.01 -1.90
C GLY A 35 2.14 -38.17 -0.62
N ARG A 36 3.20 -37.36 -0.56
CA ARG A 36 3.59 -36.56 0.62
C ARG A 36 2.80 -35.26 0.71
N LEU A 37 1.48 -35.39 0.82
CA LEU A 37 0.53 -34.30 0.81
C LEU A 37 0.47 -33.59 2.18
N HIS A 38 1.02 -32.38 2.26
CA HIS A 38 0.88 -31.50 3.41
C HIS A 38 -0.60 -31.27 3.79
N HIS A 39 -0.87 -30.82 5.01
CA HIS A 39 -2.24 -30.55 5.47
C HIS A 39 -2.74 -29.17 5.05
N ALA A 40 -1.86 -28.16 5.08
CA ALA A 40 -2.15 -26.79 4.66
C ALA A 40 -1.14 -26.27 3.63
N PHE A 41 -1.63 -25.61 2.59
CA PHE A 41 -0.86 -24.96 1.53
C PHE A 41 -1.26 -23.48 1.47
N LEU A 42 -0.28 -22.58 1.31
CA LEU A 42 -0.51 -21.13 1.21
C LEU A 42 0.04 -20.60 -0.11
N PHE A 43 -0.85 -20.14 -0.99
CA PHE A 43 -0.53 -19.48 -2.24
C PHE A 43 -0.45 -17.96 -2.02
N THR A 44 0.72 -17.38 -2.22
CA THR A 44 0.97 -15.93 -2.11
C THR A 44 1.26 -15.34 -3.49
N GLY A 45 1.16 -14.02 -3.65
CA GLY A 45 1.39 -13.32 -4.91
C GLY A 45 0.29 -12.29 -5.21
N THR A 46 0.50 -11.42 -6.20
CA THR A 46 -0.39 -10.29 -6.51
C THR A 46 -1.81 -10.73 -6.94
N ARG A 47 -2.69 -9.76 -7.23
CA ARG A 47 -4.02 -10.05 -7.78
C ARG A 47 -3.85 -10.73 -9.14
N GLY A 48 -4.76 -11.65 -9.48
CA GLY A 48 -4.90 -12.20 -10.82
C GLY A 48 -3.81 -13.13 -11.36
N VAL A 49 -2.64 -13.28 -10.73
CA VAL A 49 -1.56 -14.22 -11.12
C VAL A 49 -1.92 -15.71 -11.03
N GLY A 50 -3.15 -16.05 -10.61
CA GLY A 50 -3.69 -17.40 -10.71
C GLY A 50 -3.81 -18.20 -9.40
N LYS A 51 -3.57 -17.62 -8.22
CA LYS A 51 -3.61 -18.29 -6.90
C LYS A 51 -4.78 -19.28 -6.74
N THR A 52 -6.01 -18.77 -6.82
CA THR A 52 -7.26 -19.56 -6.73
C THR A 52 -7.41 -20.61 -7.84
N THR A 53 -6.80 -20.37 -9.00
CA THR A 53 -6.82 -21.31 -10.13
C THR A 53 -5.89 -22.49 -9.87
N ILE A 54 -4.66 -22.24 -9.41
CA ILE A 54 -3.73 -23.30 -8.98
C ILE A 54 -4.38 -24.15 -7.86
N ALA A 55 -5.01 -23.50 -6.88
CA ALA A 55 -5.71 -24.20 -5.80
C ALA A 55 -6.85 -25.11 -6.32
N ARG A 56 -7.68 -24.65 -7.26
CA ARG A 56 -8.74 -25.47 -7.89
C ARG A 56 -8.17 -26.64 -8.69
N ILE A 57 -7.10 -26.44 -9.46
CA ILE A 57 -6.45 -27.53 -10.21
C ILE A 57 -5.86 -28.56 -9.23
N PHE A 58 -5.28 -28.12 -8.12
CA PHE A 58 -4.77 -29.02 -7.08
C PHE A 58 -5.90 -29.78 -6.36
N ALA A 59 -7.00 -29.11 -5.99
CA ALA A 59 -8.19 -29.77 -5.45
C ALA A 59 -8.78 -30.82 -6.42
N LYS A 60 -8.81 -30.51 -7.72
CA LYS A 60 -9.20 -31.45 -8.78
C LYS A 60 -8.25 -32.65 -8.87
N SER A 61 -6.96 -32.41 -8.73
CA SER A 61 -5.91 -33.44 -8.74
C SER A 61 -5.99 -34.37 -7.52
N LEU A 62 -6.38 -33.85 -6.36
CA LEU A 62 -6.61 -34.62 -5.12
C LEU A 62 -7.86 -35.52 -5.19
N ASN A 63 -8.95 -35.02 -5.78
CA ASN A 63 -10.26 -35.69 -5.80
C ASN A 63 -10.62 -36.32 -7.16
N CYS A 64 -9.65 -36.49 -8.06
CA CYS A 64 -9.87 -37.16 -9.34
C CYS A 64 -10.16 -38.66 -9.15
N GLU A 65 -11.33 -39.10 -9.61
CA GLU A 65 -11.79 -40.51 -9.60
C GLU A 65 -10.79 -41.50 -10.25
N GLN A 66 -9.98 -41.03 -11.21
CA GLN A 66 -8.98 -41.87 -11.90
C GLN A 66 -7.69 -42.08 -11.10
N GLY A 67 -7.48 -41.36 -10.00
CA GLY A 67 -6.24 -41.37 -9.22
C GLY A 67 -5.75 -39.97 -8.85
N THR A 68 -4.91 -39.89 -7.82
CA THR A 68 -4.22 -38.65 -7.42
C THR A 68 -2.99 -38.46 -8.32
N SER A 69 -3.07 -37.52 -9.26
CA SER A 69 -2.05 -37.30 -10.31
C SER A 69 -1.96 -35.82 -10.68
N ALA A 70 -0.79 -35.39 -11.20
CA ALA A 70 -0.58 -34.02 -11.66
C ALA A 70 -1.42 -33.63 -12.90
N ASP A 71 -1.82 -34.60 -13.73
CA ASP A 71 -2.82 -34.39 -14.78
C ASP A 71 -4.19 -34.91 -14.32
N PRO A 72 -5.13 -34.03 -13.88
CA PRO A 72 -6.50 -34.43 -13.59
C PRO A 72 -7.27 -34.67 -14.89
N CYS A 73 -7.98 -35.80 -14.97
CA CYS A 73 -8.52 -36.30 -16.25
C CYS A 73 -9.54 -35.39 -16.96
N GLY A 74 -10.12 -34.40 -16.27
CA GLY A 74 -11.03 -33.39 -16.84
C GLY A 74 -12.40 -33.92 -17.28
N ARG A 75 -12.67 -35.23 -17.14
CA ARG A 75 -13.85 -35.91 -17.70
C ARG A 75 -14.73 -36.65 -16.69
N CYS A 76 -14.24 -36.87 -15.46
CA CYS A 76 -15.00 -37.54 -14.41
C CYS A 76 -15.91 -36.55 -13.66
N THR A 77 -16.89 -37.05 -12.89
CA THR A 77 -17.90 -36.19 -12.25
C THR A 77 -17.26 -35.18 -11.30
N ALA A 78 -16.31 -35.63 -10.46
CA ALA A 78 -15.56 -34.75 -9.57
C ALA A 78 -14.76 -33.66 -10.33
N CYS A 79 -14.19 -33.97 -11.50
CA CYS A 79 -13.47 -32.98 -12.30
C CYS A 79 -14.40 -31.88 -12.84
N LEU A 80 -15.59 -32.26 -13.31
CA LEU A 80 -16.58 -31.36 -13.91
C LEU A 80 -17.28 -30.51 -12.85
N ASP A 81 -17.67 -31.13 -11.72
CA ASP A 81 -18.29 -30.44 -10.59
C ASP A 81 -17.34 -29.37 -9.98
N ILE A 82 -16.03 -29.64 -9.93
CA ILE A 82 -15.01 -28.68 -9.48
C ILE A 82 -14.85 -27.50 -10.47
N ASP A 83 -14.85 -27.75 -11.79
CA ASP A 83 -14.76 -26.68 -12.80
C ASP A 83 -15.99 -25.76 -12.80
N VAL A 84 -17.16 -26.26 -12.42
CA VAL A 84 -18.41 -25.48 -12.32
C VAL A 84 -18.61 -24.84 -10.93
N GLY A 85 -17.84 -25.25 -9.92
CA GLY A 85 -17.94 -24.75 -8.55
C GLY A 85 -19.14 -25.33 -7.79
N ARG A 86 -19.39 -26.64 -7.93
CA ARG A 86 -20.53 -27.36 -7.33
C ARG A 86 -20.14 -28.64 -6.58
N TYR A 87 -18.84 -28.89 -6.40
CA TYR A 87 -18.34 -30.11 -5.79
C TYR A 87 -18.40 -30.06 -4.26
N ILE A 88 -19.19 -30.95 -3.66
CA ILE A 88 -19.55 -30.94 -2.22
C ILE A 88 -18.32 -30.97 -1.29
N ASP A 89 -17.27 -31.72 -1.65
CA ASP A 89 -16.06 -31.83 -0.83
C ASP A 89 -14.97 -30.79 -1.21
N LEU A 90 -15.34 -29.72 -1.93
CA LEU A 90 -14.53 -28.51 -2.13
C LEU A 90 -15.34 -27.30 -1.67
N LEU A 91 -15.12 -26.87 -0.44
CA LEU A 91 -15.75 -25.67 0.12
C LEU A 91 -14.89 -24.46 -0.22
N GLU A 92 -15.47 -23.51 -0.95
CA GLU A 92 -14.79 -22.30 -1.42
C GLU A 92 -15.32 -21.09 -0.65
N ILE A 93 -14.44 -20.43 0.11
CA ILE A 93 -14.76 -19.32 1.00
C ILE A 93 -13.96 -18.10 0.52
N ASP A 94 -14.66 -17.03 0.17
CA ASP A 94 -14.04 -15.71 -0.01
C ASP A 94 -14.01 -15.00 1.35
N ALA A 95 -12.81 -14.83 1.93
CA ALA A 95 -12.65 -14.19 3.22
C ALA A 95 -12.98 -12.69 3.21
N ALA A 96 -13.07 -12.04 2.05
CA ALA A 96 -13.54 -10.66 1.94
C ALA A 96 -15.06 -10.56 2.08
N SER A 97 -15.80 -11.61 1.69
CA SER A 97 -17.26 -11.71 1.83
C SER A 97 -17.67 -12.31 3.18
N ASN A 98 -16.98 -13.37 3.63
CA ASN A 98 -17.28 -14.12 4.85
C ASN A 98 -16.18 -13.88 5.90
N THR A 99 -16.18 -12.68 6.51
CA THR A 99 -15.21 -12.28 7.54
C THR A 99 -15.53 -12.83 8.95
N GLY A 100 -16.69 -13.48 9.10
CA GLY A 100 -17.26 -13.89 10.38
C GLY A 100 -16.45 -14.97 11.10
N VAL A 101 -16.48 -14.92 12.43
CA VAL A 101 -15.89 -15.97 13.27
C VAL A 101 -16.73 -17.26 13.19
N ASP A 102 -18.04 -17.10 13.05
CA ASP A 102 -19.00 -18.20 13.13
C ASP A 102 -19.09 -19.01 11.84
N ASP A 103 -18.97 -18.35 10.66
CA ASP A 103 -18.79 -19.04 9.36
C ASP A 103 -17.59 -20.01 9.41
N VAL A 104 -16.49 -19.55 10.01
CA VAL A 104 -15.24 -20.29 10.14
C VAL A 104 -15.32 -21.36 11.24
N ARG A 105 -16.13 -21.17 12.29
CA ARG A 105 -16.44 -22.22 13.28
C ARG A 105 -17.28 -23.32 12.68
N GLU A 106 -18.36 -23.00 11.98
CA GLU A 106 -19.20 -23.97 11.27
C GLU A 106 -18.36 -24.75 10.23
N MET A 107 -17.45 -24.08 9.53
CA MET A 107 -16.48 -24.71 8.63
C MET A 107 -15.60 -25.75 9.35
N ILE A 108 -15.07 -25.42 10.55
CA ILE A 108 -14.21 -26.28 11.38
C ILE A 108 -14.99 -27.47 11.97
N GLU A 109 -16.19 -27.24 12.48
CA GLU A 109 -17.05 -28.32 13.00
C GLU A 109 -17.40 -29.30 11.87
N ASN A 110 -17.76 -28.78 10.69
CA ASN A 110 -17.97 -29.59 9.50
C ASN A 110 -16.71 -30.31 8.99
N ALA A 111 -15.49 -29.88 9.35
CA ALA A 111 -14.24 -30.51 8.90
C ALA A 111 -13.97 -31.85 9.59
N GLN A 112 -14.57 -32.09 10.76
CA GLN A 112 -14.40 -33.34 11.50
C GLN A 112 -15.05 -34.54 10.77
N TYR A 113 -16.10 -34.30 9.99
CA TYR A 113 -16.77 -35.34 9.21
C TYR A 113 -15.98 -35.74 7.95
N MET A 114 -16.08 -37.01 7.59
CA MET A 114 -15.52 -37.58 6.35
C MET A 114 -16.06 -36.87 5.09
N PRO A 115 -15.31 -36.91 3.96
CA PRO A 115 -15.83 -36.45 2.67
C PRO A 115 -16.99 -37.34 2.18
N SER A 116 -17.89 -36.75 1.39
CA SER A 116 -19.14 -37.39 0.90
C SER A 116 -18.95 -38.19 -0.38
N ARG A 117 -17.97 -37.79 -1.21
CA ARG A 117 -17.60 -38.42 -2.50
C ARG A 117 -16.09 -38.50 -2.70
N GLY A 118 -15.35 -37.49 -2.23
CA GLY A 118 -13.92 -37.34 -2.45
C GLY A 118 -13.05 -38.25 -1.59
N LYS A 119 -11.75 -38.25 -1.90
CA LYS A 119 -10.70 -38.76 -1.00
C LYS A 119 -10.36 -37.75 0.09
N PHE A 120 -10.49 -36.46 -0.22
CA PHE A 120 -10.15 -35.35 0.66
C PHE A 120 -11.28 -34.31 0.69
N LYS A 121 -11.57 -33.78 1.88
CA LYS A 121 -12.40 -32.60 2.07
C LYS A 121 -11.50 -31.37 2.00
N VAL A 122 -11.68 -30.58 0.96
CA VAL A 122 -10.79 -29.47 0.61
C VAL A 122 -11.45 -28.15 0.96
N TYR A 123 -10.75 -27.31 1.71
CA TYR A 123 -11.18 -25.97 2.09
C TYR A 123 -10.30 -24.94 1.37
N LEU A 124 -10.89 -24.24 0.39
CA LEU A 124 -10.23 -23.17 -0.37
C LEU A 124 -10.65 -21.82 0.21
N ILE A 125 -9.75 -21.15 0.92
CA ILE A 125 -9.99 -19.82 1.49
C ILE A 125 -9.21 -18.79 0.66
N ASP A 126 -9.93 -17.99 -0.13
CA ASP A 126 -9.34 -16.92 -0.94
C ASP A 126 -9.29 -15.60 -0.18
N GLU A 127 -8.28 -14.78 -0.53
CA GLU A 127 -7.85 -13.57 0.19
C GLU A 127 -7.85 -13.70 1.73
N VAL A 128 -7.32 -14.81 2.24
CA VAL A 128 -7.39 -15.25 3.66
C VAL A 128 -6.96 -14.19 4.69
N HIS A 129 -6.14 -13.21 4.31
CA HIS A 129 -5.73 -12.10 5.18
C HIS A 129 -6.89 -11.18 5.61
N MET A 130 -8.05 -11.28 4.98
CA MET A 130 -9.28 -10.56 5.34
C MET A 130 -10.02 -11.19 6.53
N LEU A 131 -9.66 -12.41 6.95
CA LEU A 131 -10.27 -13.06 8.11
C LEU A 131 -10.01 -12.27 9.41
N SER A 132 -11.02 -12.24 10.29
CA SER A 132 -10.87 -11.65 11.61
C SER A 132 -9.87 -12.41 12.49
N LYS A 133 -9.20 -11.71 13.42
CA LYS A 133 -8.22 -12.32 14.36
C LYS A 133 -8.81 -13.50 15.15
N ALA A 134 -10.10 -13.45 15.46
CA ALA A 134 -10.80 -14.54 16.14
C ALA A 134 -11.07 -15.76 15.23
N ALA A 135 -11.35 -15.55 13.94
CA ALA A 135 -11.44 -16.64 12.96
C ALA A 135 -10.07 -17.34 12.76
N PHE A 136 -8.97 -16.58 12.68
CA PHE A 136 -7.62 -17.15 12.67
C PHE A 136 -7.33 -18.00 13.92
N ASN A 137 -7.68 -17.51 15.11
CA ASN A 137 -7.48 -18.26 16.36
C ASN A 137 -8.34 -19.54 16.46
N ALA A 138 -9.48 -19.60 15.77
CA ALA A 138 -10.25 -20.83 15.62
C ALA A 138 -9.54 -21.81 14.67
N LEU A 139 -9.08 -21.33 13.50
CA LEU A 139 -8.37 -22.14 12.50
C LEU A 139 -7.09 -22.76 13.04
N LEU A 140 -6.33 -22.07 13.90
CA LEU A 140 -5.03 -22.55 14.40
C LEU A 140 -5.12 -23.96 15.01
N LYS A 141 -6.16 -24.28 15.79
CA LYS A 141 -6.32 -25.62 16.37
C LYS A 141 -6.45 -26.72 15.31
N THR A 142 -7.20 -26.43 14.25
CA THR A 142 -7.44 -27.38 13.13
C THR A 142 -6.28 -27.42 12.14
N LEU A 143 -5.41 -26.41 12.15
CA LEU A 143 -4.13 -26.41 11.42
C LEU A 143 -3.01 -27.12 12.20
N GLU A 144 -3.13 -27.21 13.53
CA GLU A 144 -2.20 -27.96 14.39
C GLU A 144 -2.50 -29.46 14.39
N GLU A 145 -3.76 -29.84 14.57
CA GLU A 145 -4.21 -31.24 14.59
C GLU A 145 -5.27 -31.51 13.48
N PRO A 146 -4.90 -31.39 12.19
CA PRO A 146 -5.82 -31.57 11.07
C PRO A 146 -6.23 -33.05 10.90
N PRO A 147 -7.52 -33.36 10.68
CA PRO A 147 -7.94 -34.70 10.29
C PRO A 147 -7.26 -35.13 8.97
N PRO A 148 -6.90 -36.43 8.80
CA PRO A 148 -6.06 -36.88 7.68
C PRO A 148 -6.74 -36.71 6.30
N HIS A 149 -8.08 -36.68 6.27
CA HIS A 149 -8.89 -36.43 5.08
C HIS A 149 -9.07 -34.93 4.76
N VAL A 150 -8.66 -34.01 5.63
CA VAL A 150 -8.83 -32.56 5.43
C VAL A 150 -7.60 -31.95 4.76
N LYS A 151 -7.82 -31.01 3.82
CA LYS A 151 -6.76 -30.23 3.17
C LYS A 151 -7.16 -28.75 3.07
N PHE A 152 -6.32 -27.86 3.60
CA PHE A 152 -6.49 -26.41 3.52
C PHE A 152 -5.67 -25.83 2.37
N LEU A 153 -6.32 -25.07 1.50
CA LEU A 153 -5.72 -24.31 0.41
C LEU A 153 -6.01 -22.83 0.65
N LEU A 154 -5.04 -22.12 1.21
CA LEU A 154 -5.16 -20.71 1.53
C LEU A 154 -4.57 -19.89 0.37
N ALA A 155 -5.20 -18.79 0.00
CA ALA A 155 -4.68 -17.85 -1.00
C ALA A 155 -4.72 -16.42 -0.47
N THR A 156 -3.67 -15.62 -0.72
CA THR A 156 -3.61 -14.22 -0.29
C THR A 156 -2.80 -13.34 -1.25
N THR A 157 -3.23 -12.08 -1.41
CA THR A 157 -2.42 -10.98 -1.95
C THR A 157 -1.36 -10.49 -0.96
N ASP A 158 -1.68 -10.52 0.33
CA ASP A 158 -0.84 -10.00 1.40
C ASP A 158 -0.49 -11.13 2.39
N PRO A 159 0.78 -11.60 2.42
CA PRO A 159 1.24 -12.56 3.41
C PRO A 159 1.72 -11.92 4.72
N GLN A 160 1.99 -10.61 4.75
CA GLN A 160 2.52 -9.92 5.94
C GLN A 160 1.43 -9.68 6.99
N LYS A 161 0.17 -9.51 6.55
CA LYS A 161 -1.01 -9.47 7.43
C LYS A 161 -1.33 -10.81 8.11
N LEU A 162 -0.72 -11.92 7.69
CA LEU A 162 -1.00 -13.25 8.27
C LEU A 162 -0.20 -13.48 9.57
N PRO A 163 -0.82 -14.04 10.63
CA PRO A 163 -0.09 -14.43 11.82
C PRO A 163 1.03 -15.43 11.52
N VAL A 164 2.23 -15.22 12.09
CA VAL A 164 3.39 -16.11 11.92
C VAL A 164 3.10 -17.56 12.36
N THR A 165 2.16 -17.74 13.28
CA THR A 165 1.63 -19.06 13.70
C THR A 165 0.95 -19.81 12.55
N VAL A 166 0.24 -19.12 11.64
CA VAL A 166 -0.34 -19.72 10.44
C VAL A 166 0.75 -19.97 9.39
N LEU A 167 1.63 -18.99 9.17
CA LEU A 167 2.71 -19.06 8.18
C LEU A 167 3.67 -20.25 8.43
N SER A 168 3.94 -20.57 9.69
CA SER A 168 4.79 -21.72 10.09
C SER A 168 4.10 -23.09 9.98
N ARG A 169 2.77 -23.14 9.79
CA ARG A 169 1.97 -24.37 9.63
C ARG A 169 1.55 -24.61 8.17
N CYS A 170 1.93 -23.75 7.23
CA CYS A 170 1.56 -23.85 5.83
C CYS A 170 2.77 -24.07 4.93
N LEU A 171 2.68 -24.97 3.94
CA LEU A 171 3.65 -25.02 2.85
C LEU A 171 3.40 -23.84 1.91
N GLN A 172 4.35 -22.90 1.84
CA GLN A 172 4.17 -21.62 1.15
C GLN A 172 4.65 -21.70 -0.31
N PHE A 173 3.83 -21.19 -1.23
CA PHE A 173 4.12 -21.06 -2.66
C PHE A 173 3.88 -19.63 -3.11
N ASN A 174 4.97 -18.91 -3.40
CA ASN A 174 4.91 -17.57 -3.98
C ASN A 174 4.76 -17.66 -5.50
N LEU A 175 3.62 -17.20 -6.02
CA LEU A 175 3.36 -17.03 -7.44
C LEU A 175 3.96 -15.71 -7.91
N LYS A 176 4.73 -15.75 -8.99
CA LYS A 176 5.35 -14.55 -9.57
C LYS A 176 4.31 -13.72 -10.34
N ARG A 177 4.58 -12.42 -10.49
CA ARG A 177 4.03 -11.63 -11.62
C ARG A 177 4.47 -12.29 -12.94
N LEU A 178 3.63 -12.22 -13.96
CA LEU A 178 3.94 -12.73 -15.30
C LEU A 178 4.72 -11.68 -16.09
N ASP A 179 5.64 -12.10 -16.94
CA ASP A 179 6.36 -11.19 -17.85
C ASP A 179 5.43 -10.72 -18.99
N GLU A 180 5.65 -9.53 -19.53
CA GLU A 180 4.83 -8.97 -20.62
C GLU A 180 4.74 -9.92 -21.83
N GLU A 181 5.85 -10.52 -22.24
CA GLU A 181 5.91 -11.50 -23.34
C GLU A 181 5.08 -12.78 -23.04
N GLN A 182 4.90 -13.15 -21.76
CA GLN A 182 4.03 -14.26 -21.38
C GLN A 182 2.55 -13.89 -21.52
N ILE A 183 2.17 -12.66 -21.12
CA ILE A 183 0.81 -12.15 -21.27
C ILE A 183 0.47 -11.97 -22.75
N GLN A 184 1.36 -11.33 -23.53
CA GLN A 184 1.21 -11.08 -24.96
C GLN A 184 0.93 -12.37 -25.74
N ARG A 185 1.76 -13.41 -25.54
CA ARG A 185 1.57 -14.72 -26.18
C ARG A 185 0.24 -15.39 -25.80
N GLN A 186 -0.19 -15.25 -24.54
CA GLN A 186 -1.45 -15.83 -24.08
C GLN A 186 -2.67 -15.06 -24.61
N ILE A 187 -2.62 -13.72 -24.70
CA ILE A 187 -3.66 -12.90 -25.32
C ILE A 187 -3.77 -13.21 -26.83
N ALA A 188 -2.65 -13.24 -27.56
CA ALA A 188 -2.63 -13.57 -28.99
C ALA A 188 -3.20 -14.98 -29.28
N LYS A 189 -2.86 -15.97 -28.45
CA LYS A 189 -3.42 -17.33 -28.51
C LYS A 189 -4.93 -17.35 -28.29
N ILE A 190 -5.44 -16.56 -27.35
CA ILE A 190 -6.88 -16.45 -27.05
C ILE A 190 -7.61 -15.76 -28.20
N LEU A 191 -7.11 -14.63 -28.70
CA LEU A 191 -7.68 -13.92 -29.85
C LEU A 191 -7.77 -14.81 -31.11
N THR A 192 -6.71 -15.57 -31.38
CA THR A 192 -6.68 -16.56 -32.48
C THR A 192 -7.77 -17.63 -32.33
N ALA A 193 -8.01 -18.10 -31.11
CA ALA A 193 -9.00 -19.14 -30.82
C ALA A 193 -10.45 -18.62 -30.76
N GLU A 194 -10.65 -17.35 -30.42
CA GLU A 194 -11.95 -16.65 -30.50
C GLU A 194 -12.24 -16.07 -31.91
N GLN A 195 -11.30 -16.21 -32.85
CA GLN A 195 -11.36 -15.66 -34.22
C GLN A 195 -11.50 -14.13 -34.29
N ILE A 196 -10.90 -13.43 -33.34
CA ILE A 196 -10.91 -11.96 -33.26
C ILE A 196 -9.64 -11.40 -33.90
N THR A 197 -9.81 -10.45 -34.83
CA THR A 197 -8.68 -9.75 -35.48
C THR A 197 -8.15 -8.63 -34.58
N ALA A 198 -6.83 -8.55 -34.44
CA ALA A 198 -6.14 -7.56 -33.62
C ALA A 198 -4.80 -7.14 -34.25
N ASP A 199 -4.41 -5.88 -34.02
CA ASP A 199 -3.06 -5.38 -34.35
C ASP A 199 -2.06 -5.83 -33.26
N ASP A 200 -0.82 -6.19 -33.64
CA ASP A 200 0.21 -6.63 -32.67
C ASP A 200 0.51 -5.56 -31.61
N THR A 201 0.49 -4.27 -31.98
CA THR A 201 0.67 -3.14 -31.06
C THR A 201 -0.49 -3.03 -30.05
N ALA A 202 -1.73 -3.32 -30.47
CA ALA A 202 -2.87 -3.36 -29.57
C ALA A 202 -2.73 -4.48 -28.50
N ILE A 203 -2.14 -5.63 -28.88
CA ILE A 203 -1.84 -6.73 -27.94
C ILE A 203 -0.72 -6.31 -26.96
N ILE A 204 0.30 -5.59 -27.43
CA ILE A 204 1.40 -5.07 -26.59
C ILE A 204 0.85 -4.09 -25.53
N GLU A 205 0.03 -3.11 -25.93
CA GLU A 205 -0.53 -2.13 -24.98
C GLU A 205 -1.43 -2.78 -23.92
N LEU A 206 -2.28 -3.74 -24.31
CA LEU A 206 -3.08 -4.55 -23.37
C LEU A 206 -2.21 -5.42 -22.45
N SER A 207 -1.02 -5.85 -22.89
CA SER A 207 -0.10 -6.66 -22.09
C SER A 207 0.65 -5.84 -21.04
N LYS A 208 1.02 -4.59 -21.36
CA LYS A 208 1.58 -3.62 -20.41
C LYS A 208 0.54 -3.23 -19.36
N ALA A 209 -0.66 -2.83 -19.81
CA ALA A 209 -1.76 -2.42 -18.94
C ALA A 209 -2.26 -3.52 -17.98
N ALA A 210 -1.86 -4.78 -18.20
CA ALA A 210 -2.15 -5.90 -17.32
C ALA A 210 -1.30 -5.96 -16.05
N ASP A 211 -0.21 -5.18 -15.91
CA ASP A 211 0.69 -5.16 -14.74
C ASP A 211 1.12 -6.56 -14.23
N GLY A 212 1.45 -7.48 -15.14
CA GLY A 212 1.83 -8.85 -14.79
C GLY A 212 0.67 -9.74 -14.30
N SER A 213 -0.59 -9.30 -14.42
CA SER A 213 -1.81 -10.02 -14.03
C SER A 213 -2.63 -10.46 -15.27
N LEU A 214 -2.59 -11.76 -15.59
CA LEU A 214 -3.36 -12.31 -16.71
C LEU A 214 -4.88 -12.15 -16.52
N ARG A 215 -5.40 -12.19 -15.29
CA ARG A 215 -6.84 -11.97 -15.04
C ARG A 215 -7.27 -10.57 -15.48
N ASP A 216 -6.46 -9.57 -15.16
CA ASP A 216 -6.83 -8.18 -15.37
C ASP A 216 -6.56 -7.79 -16.83
N GLY A 217 -5.46 -8.28 -17.44
CA GLY A 217 -5.24 -8.22 -18.89
C GLY A 217 -6.35 -8.86 -19.73
N LEU A 218 -6.89 -10.02 -19.33
CA LEU A 218 -8.06 -10.61 -20.00
C LEU A 218 -9.38 -9.85 -19.73
N SER A 219 -9.45 -9.07 -18.65
CA SER A 219 -10.61 -8.21 -18.37
C SER A 219 -10.57 -6.93 -19.22
N LEU A 220 -9.37 -6.35 -19.41
CA LEU A 220 -9.13 -5.27 -20.39
C LEU A 220 -9.38 -5.75 -21.83
N LEU A 221 -9.01 -6.99 -22.15
CA LEU A 221 -9.28 -7.60 -23.46
C LEU A 221 -10.79 -7.67 -23.78
N ASP A 222 -11.62 -8.16 -22.84
CA ASP A 222 -13.08 -8.16 -23.00
C ASP A 222 -13.65 -6.74 -23.19
N GLN A 223 -13.14 -5.76 -22.43
CA GLN A 223 -13.53 -4.36 -22.57
C GLN A 223 -13.16 -3.81 -23.95
N ALA A 224 -11.96 -4.09 -24.44
CA ALA A 224 -11.48 -3.63 -25.74
C ALA A 224 -12.27 -4.25 -26.90
N ILE A 225 -12.64 -5.54 -26.79
CA ILE A 225 -13.49 -6.23 -27.77
C ILE A 225 -14.88 -5.58 -27.83
N ALA A 226 -15.46 -5.26 -26.68
CA ALA A 226 -16.75 -4.59 -26.57
C ALA A 226 -16.72 -3.13 -27.08
N TYR A 227 -15.64 -2.40 -26.81
CA TYR A 227 -15.44 -1.01 -27.25
C TYR A 227 -15.20 -0.91 -28.76
N ALA A 228 -14.27 -1.72 -29.30
CA ALA A 228 -13.86 -1.66 -30.70
C ALA A 228 -14.76 -2.44 -31.67
N GLY A 229 -15.90 -2.99 -31.20
CA GLY A 229 -16.86 -3.71 -32.04
C GLY A 229 -16.32 -4.99 -32.69
N GLY A 230 -15.32 -5.63 -32.09
CA GLY A 230 -14.75 -6.91 -32.55
C GLY A 230 -13.54 -6.85 -33.49
N THR A 231 -12.93 -5.68 -33.73
CA THR A 231 -11.58 -5.60 -34.35
C THR A 231 -10.68 -4.68 -33.52
N LEU A 232 -9.69 -5.26 -32.84
CA LEU A 232 -8.82 -4.56 -31.90
C LEU A 232 -7.73 -3.79 -32.65
N ARG A 233 -8.00 -2.50 -32.93
CA ARG A 233 -6.99 -1.59 -33.49
C ARG A 233 -6.25 -0.83 -32.42
N GLU A 234 -4.99 -0.47 -32.69
CA GLU A 234 -4.14 0.27 -31.76
C GLU A 234 -4.82 1.51 -31.17
N GLY A 235 -5.38 2.38 -32.02
CA GLY A 235 -6.06 3.61 -31.59
C GLY A 235 -7.24 3.33 -30.65
N ALA A 236 -8.14 2.42 -31.02
CA ALA A 236 -9.31 2.09 -30.18
C ALA A 236 -8.93 1.46 -28.82
N VAL A 237 -7.78 0.78 -28.74
CA VAL A 237 -7.23 0.29 -27.47
C VAL A 237 -6.59 1.42 -26.66
N ARG A 238 -5.87 2.34 -27.30
CA ARG A 238 -5.31 3.55 -26.66
C ARG A 238 -6.42 4.44 -26.07
N ASP A 239 -7.45 4.72 -26.86
CA ASP A 239 -8.62 5.50 -26.47
C ASP A 239 -9.36 4.88 -25.28
N MET A 240 -9.52 3.54 -25.27
CA MET A 240 -10.16 2.81 -24.18
C MET A 240 -9.31 2.77 -22.90
N LEU A 241 -7.99 2.57 -23.02
CA LEU A 241 -7.07 2.57 -21.87
C LEU A 241 -6.82 3.98 -21.32
N GLY A 242 -7.18 5.03 -22.06
CA GLY A 242 -6.79 6.41 -21.75
C GLY A 242 -5.28 6.63 -21.82
N THR A 243 -4.53 5.74 -22.48
CA THR A 243 -3.07 5.87 -22.59
C THR A 243 -2.72 7.03 -23.50
N VAL A 244 -1.82 7.89 -23.02
CA VAL A 244 -1.52 9.16 -23.68
C VAL A 244 -0.78 8.91 -24.99
N ASP A 245 -1.23 9.55 -26.07
CA ASP A 245 -0.47 9.54 -27.32
C ASP A 245 0.92 10.15 -27.08
N ARG A 246 1.97 9.38 -27.40
CA ARG A 246 3.36 9.75 -27.18
C ARG A 246 3.76 11.01 -27.96
N THR A 247 3.05 11.35 -29.04
CA THR A 247 3.23 12.62 -29.74
C THR A 247 2.88 13.83 -28.85
N GLN A 248 1.87 13.72 -27.98
CA GLN A 248 1.48 14.78 -27.06
C GLN A 248 2.53 14.97 -25.95
N VAL A 249 3.16 13.88 -25.48
CA VAL A 249 4.28 13.95 -24.53
C VAL A 249 5.50 14.63 -25.16
N GLU A 250 5.81 14.33 -26.43
CA GLU A 250 6.86 15.05 -27.17
C GLU A 250 6.54 16.55 -27.34
N VAL A 251 5.30 16.90 -27.71
CA VAL A 251 4.88 18.30 -27.87
C VAL A 251 4.86 19.05 -26.52
N MET A 252 4.50 18.39 -25.43
CA MET A 252 4.63 18.92 -24.07
C MET A 252 6.09 19.17 -23.69
N LEU A 253 6.99 18.20 -23.95
CA LEU A 253 8.42 18.36 -23.71
C LEU A 253 9.01 19.50 -24.55
N ALA A 254 8.64 19.60 -25.83
CA ALA A 254 9.06 20.71 -26.69
C ALA A 254 8.60 22.09 -26.16
N ALA A 255 7.40 22.19 -25.60
CA ALA A 255 6.92 23.42 -24.94
C ALA A 255 7.67 23.68 -23.61
N LEU A 256 7.88 22.64 -22.80
CA LEU A 256 8.68 22.66 -21.57
C LEU A 256 10.17 22.96 -21.80
N ILE A 257 10.69 22.80 -23.02
CA ILE A 257 12.01 23.26 -23.45
C ILE A 257 11.94 24.71 -23.95
N ALA A 258 11.02 25.03 -24.88
CA ALA A 258 10.91 26.36 -25.47
C ALA A 258 10.59 27.48 -24.47
N GLY A 259 9.79 27.19 -23.43
CA GLY A 259 9.30 28.21 -22.47
C GLY A 259 7.89 28.68 -22.78
N ASP A 260 7.20 27.99 -23.68
CA ASP A 260 5.93 28.37 -24.25
C ASP A 260 4.76 27.86 -23.39
N GLY A 261 4.45 28.60 -22.33
CA GLY A 261 3.33 28.30 -21.43
C GLY A 261 1.97 28.28 -22.13
N ASP A 262 1.79 29.10 -23.17
CA ASP A 262 0.55 29.13 -23.95
C ASP A 262 0.39 27.85 -24.78
N ARG A 263 1.46 27.36 -25.42
CA ARG A 263 1.44 26.08 -26.14
C ARG A 263 1.25 24.92 -25.18
N LEU A 264 1.90 24.97 -24.03
CA LEU A 264 1.76 23.98 -22.97
C LEU A 264 0.30 23.86 -22.51
N LEU A 265 -0.33 24.96 -22.11
CA LEU A 265 -1.74 24.96 -21.68
C LEU A 265 -2.70 24.59 -22.81
N ARG A 266 -2.40 24.92 -24.08
CA ARG A 266 -3.17 24.44 -25.24
C ARG A 266 -3.10 22.92 -25.39
N VAL A 267 -1.93 22.30 -25.22
CA VAL A 267 -1.78 20.83 -25.26
C VAL A 267 -2.55 20.17 -24.11
N ILE A 268 -2.51 20.75 -22.90
CA ILE A 268 -3.29 20.27 -21.75
C ILE A 268 -4.80 20.39 -22.02
N ALA A 269 -5.24 21.47 -22.68
CA ALA A 269 -6.63 21.63 -23.10
C ALA A 269 -7.05 20.56 -24.14
N THR A 270 -6.25 20.34 -25.18
CA THR A 270 -6.50 19.27 -26.18
C THR A 270 -6.54 17.88 -25.55
N LEU A 271 -5.60 17.57 -24.64
CA LEU A 271 -5.61 16.32 -23.88
C LEU A 271 -6.91 16.18 -23.06
N ALA A 272 -7.34 17.25 -22.39
CA ALA A 272 -8.53 17.23 -21.54
C ALA A 272 -9.85 16.94 -22.29
N GLU A 273 -9.92 17.14 -23.61
CA GLU A 273 -11.10 16.77 -24.42
C GLU A 273 -11.38 15.25 -24.39
N PHE A 274 -10.34 14.44 -24.18
CA PHE A 274 -10.41 12.97 -24.15
C PHE A 274 -10.44 12.40 -22.72
N SER A 275 -10.48 13.26 -21.68
CA SER A 275 -10.53 12.87 -20.26
C SER A 275 -9.48 11.82 -19.81
N PRO A 276 -8.16 12.06 -20.06
CA PRO A 276 -7.10 11.08 -19.84
C PRO A 276 -6.83 10.82 -18.35
N ASP A 277 -6.15 9.71 -18.05
CA ASP A 277 -5.54 9.55 -16.73
C ASP A 277 -4.31 10.47 -16.60
N TRP A 278 -4.50 11.59 -15.90
CA TRP A 278 -3.44 12.53 -15.56
C TRP A 278 -2.28 11.91 -14.77
N GLY A 279 -2.49 10.78 -14.08
CA GLY A 279 -1.43 9.98 -13.47
C GLY A 279 -0.54 9.32 -14.52
N GLY A 280 -1.16 8.65 -15.49
CA GLY A 280 -0.55 8.10 -16.70
C GLY A 280 0.15 9.15 -17.57
N VAL A 281 -0.38 10.39 -17.67
CA VAL A 281 0.34 11.48 -18.37
C VAL A 281 1.66 11.82 -17.68
N LEU A 282 1.68 11.87 -16.35
CA LEU A 282 2.92 12.13 -15.58
C LEU A 282 3.88 10.93 -15.61
N GLU A 283 3.36 9.70 -15.67
CA GLU A 283 4.17 8.49 -15.85
C GLU A 283 4.82 8.45 -17.24
N ALA A 284 4.07 8.72 -18.31
CA ALA A 284 4.62 8.79 -19.68
C ALA A 284 5.65 9.93 -19.83
N LEU A 285 5.41 11.08 -19.19
CA LEU A 285 6.36 12.18 -19.12
C LEU A 285 7.64 11.78 -18.36
N ALA A 286 7.53 11.05 -17.25
CA ALA A 286 8.67 10.52 -16.51
C ALA A 286 9.44 9.46 -17.29
N GLU A 287 8.77 8.55 -18.02
CA GLU A 287 9.41 7.57 -18.91
C GLU A 287 10.23 8.28 -20.01
N ALA A 288 9.65 9.30 -20.65
CA ALA A 288 10.31 10.09 -21.68
C ALA A 288 11.54 10.84 -21.13
N LEU A 289 11.42 11.47 -19.95
CA LEU A 289 12.54 12.14 -19.27
C LEU A 289 13.65 11.15 -18.87
N HIS A 290 13.30 9.96 -18.37
CA HIS A 290 14.27 8.88 -18.10
C HIS A 290 15.03 8.47 -19.37
N ARG A 291 14.33 8.30 -20.51
CA ARG A 291 14.96 7.95 -21.80
C ARG A 291 15.91 9.04 -22.29
N ILE A 292 15.53 10.31 -22.15
CA ILE A 292 16.39 11.46 -22.44
C ILE A 292 17.65 11.42 -21.55
N GLN A 293 17.49 11.17 -20.25
CA GLN A 293 18.62 11.07 -19.32
C GLN A 293 19.60 9.95 -19.68
N VAL A 294 19.08 8.77 -20.03
CA VAL A 294 19.90 7.62 -20.47
C VAL A 294 20.62 7.95 -21.77
N GLN A 295 19.95 8.61 -22.74
CA GLN A 295 20.59 9.04 -23.98
C GLN A 295 21.72 10.06 -23.77
N GLN A 296 21.61 10.93 -22.77
CA GLN A 296 22.65 11.91 -22.39
C GLN A 296 23.84 11.27 -21.66
N LEU A 297 23.58 10.38 -20.68
CA LEU A 297 24.62 9.83 -19.80
C LEU A 297 25.22 8.51 -20.28
N VAL A 298 24.48 7.74 -21.08
CA VAL A 298 24.88 6.41 -21.59
C VAL A 298 24.53 6.29 -23.09
N PRO A 299 25.21 7.01 -24.00
CA PRO A 299 24.85 7.06 -25.42
C PRO A 299 24.96 5.73 -26.20
N SER A 300 25.48 4.67 -25.56
CA SER A 300 25.51 3.31 -26.11
C SER A 300 24.16 2.56 -26.00
N VAL A 301 23.21 3.06 -25.22
CA VAL A 301 21.86 2.50 -25.12
C VAL A 301 20.98 3.13 -26.20
N VAL A 302 20.78 2.41 -27.30
CA VAL A 302 19.87 2.81 -28.38
C VAL A 302 18.46 2.35 -28.05
N PHE A 303 17.54 3.30 -27.85
CA PHE A 303 16.11 3.00 -27.74
C PHE A 303 15.50 2.71 -29.12
N ALA A 304 14.54 1.77 -29.18
CA ALA A 304 13.75 1.55 -30.39
C ALA A 304 12.84 2.75 -30.71
N GLY A 305 12.42 2.86 -31.97
CA GLY A 305 11.63 3.98 -32.47
C GLY A 305 10.19 3.99 -31.96
N ASP A 306 9.96 4.66 -30.84
CA ASP A 306 8.65 4.76 -30.15
C ASP A 306 7.83 6.01 -30.52
N GLY A 307 8.23 6.73 -31.58
CA GLY A 307 7.54 7.95 -32.05
C GLY A 307 7.97 9.26 -31.37
N LEU A 308 8.92 9.22 -30.42
CA LEU A 308 9.45 10.38 -29.70
C LEU A 308 10.96 10.52 -29.99
N ASN A 309 11.41 11.70 -30.42
CA ASN A 309 12.79 11.97 -30.85
C ASN A 309 13.71 12.27 -29.66
N VAL A 310 14.02 11.22 -28.90
CA VAL A 310 14.85 11.26 -27.69
C VAL A 310 16.20 11.97 -27.92
N ALA A 311 16.83 11.76 -29.08
CA ALA A 311 18.12 12.35 -29.40
C ALA A 311 18.05 13.89 -29.51
N LEU A 312 17.08 14.42 -30.26
CA LEU A 312 16.89 15.87 -30.42
C LEU A 312 16.51 16.55 -29.10
N LEU A 313 15.70 15.89 -28.26
CA LEU A 313 15.34 16.40 -26.93
C LEU A 313 16.53 16.36 -25.95
N ALA A 314 17.40 15.35 -26.06
CA ALA A 314 18.64 15.21 -25.29
C ALA A 314 19.68 16.29 -25.63
N GLU A 315 19.79 16.70 -26.90
CA GLU A 315 20.66 17.82 -27.31
C GLU A 315 20.15 19.19 -26.84
N GLN A 316 18.82 19.34 -26.68
CA GLN A 316 18.17 20.61 -26.34
C GLN A 316 17.95 20.84 -24.83
N THR A 317 18.37 19.90 -23.97
CA THR A 317 18.20 19.97 -22.51
C THR A 317 19.52 19.79 -21.76
N GLN A 318 19.63 20.40 -20.58
CA GLN A 318 20.72 20.14 -19.65
C GLN A 318 20.36 18.92 -18.75
N PRO A 319 21.29 17.99 -18.47
CA PRO A 319 21.02 16.82 -17.63
C PRO A 319 20.40 17.13 -16.26
N GLU A 320 20.81 18.24 -15.65
CA GLU A 320 20.32 18.71 -14.36
C GLU A 320 18.83 19.10 -14.41
N VAL A 321 18.39 19.62 -15.56
CA VAL A 321 16.99 19.99 -15.81
C VAL A 321 16.13 18.76 -16.03
N VAL A 322 16.65 17.76 -16.74
CA VAL A 322 15.97 16.46 -16.95
C VAL A 322 15.75 15.75 -15.62
N GLN A 323 16.75 15.72 -14.73
CA GLN A 323 16.59 15.22 -13.35
C GLN A 323 15.53 16.00 -12.55
N LEU A 324 15.56 17.34 -12.61
CA LEU A 324 14.61 18.19 -11.88
C LEU A 324 13.16 17.96 -12.33
N TRP A 325 12.91 17.92 -13.64
CA TRP A 325 11.59 17.63 -14.19
C TRP A 325 11.14 16.20 -13.92
N TYR A 326 12.05 15.21 -13.94
CA TYR A 326 11.73 13.82 -13.61
C TYR A 326 11.26 13.69 -12.16
N GLN A 327 11.94 14.34 -11.21
CA GLN A 327 11.50 14.39 -9.81
C GLN A 327 10.15 15.13 -9.65
N MET A 328 9.92 16.21 -10.42
CA MET A 328 8.63 16.92 -10.41
C MET A 328 7.49 16.09 -10.99
N ALA A 329 7.74 15.22 -11.97
CA ALA A 329 6.75 14.32 -12.54
C ALA A 329 6.34 13.23 -11.54
N ILE A 330 7.31 12.60 -10.87
CA ILE A 330 7.07 11.61 -9.80
C ILE A 330 6.30 12.24 -8.63
N ASN A 331 6.75 13.38 -8.12
CA ASN A 331 6.09 14.05 -7.00
C ASN A 331 4.69 14.55 -7.40
N GLY A 332 4.54 15.09 -8.61
CA GLY A 332 3.24 15.47 -9.16
C GLY A 332 2.25 14.31 -9.25
N ARG A 333 2.73 13.10 -9.58
CA ARG A 333 1.90 11.89 -9.63
C ARG A 333 1.51 11.41 -8.23
N HIS A 334 2.43 11.46 -7.28
CA HIS A 334 2.16 11.15 -5.87
C HIS A 334 1.10 12.12 -5.29
N ASP A 335 1.32 13.41 -5.44
CA ASP A 335 0.47 14.47 -4.87
C ASP A 335 -0.86 14.68 -5.64
N LEU A 336 -1.05 14.01 -6.78
CA LEU A 336 -2.18 14.20 -7.69
C LEU A 336 -3.55 14.04 -7.01
N HIS A 337 -3.63 13.12 -6.05
CA HIS A 337 -4.84 12.82 -5.28
C HIS A 337 -5.16 13.84 -4.17
N LEU A 338 -4.20 14.72 -3.85
CA LEU A 338 -4.36 15.82 -2.88
C LEU A 338 -4.81 17.13 -3.54
N ALA A 339 -4.80 17.19 -4.87
CA ALA A 339 -5.17 18.38 -5.63
C ALA A 339 -6.71 18.58 -5.71
N PRO A 340 -7.21 19.82 -5.85
CA PRO A 340 -8.65 20.10 -5.98
C PRO A 340 -9.34 19.39 -7.15
N SER A 341 -8.57 19.00 -8.18
CA SER A 341 -8.91 17.96 -9.14
C SER A 341 -7.62 17.39 -9.75
N PRO A 342 -7.63 16.17 -10.32
CA PRO A 342 -6.45 15.60 -10.98
C PRO A 342 -5.88 16.52 -12.07
N ARG A 343 -6.74 17.15 -12.88
CA ARG A 343 -6.32 18.12 -13.91
C ARG A 343 -5.58 19.32 -13.30
N VAL A 344 -6.07 19.88 -12.19
CA VAL A 344 -5.40 21.01 -11.52
C VAL A 344 -4.08 20.59 -10.87
N GLY A 345 -4.01 19.37 -10.30
CA GLY A 345 -2.74 18.81 -9.80
C GLY A 345 -1.70 18.65 -10.91
N PHE A 346 -2.15 18.15 -12.08
CA PHE A 346 -1.34 18.03 -13.28
C PHE A 346 -0.86 19.38 -13.82
N GLU A 347 -1.76 20.33 -14.04
CA GLU A 347 -1.43 21.69 -14.49
C GLU A 347 -0.41 22.34 -13.53
N MET A 348 -0.58 22.20 -12.22
CA MET A 348 0.39 22.70 -11.23
C MET A 348 1.73 21.98 -11.25
N ALA A 349 1.79 20.66 -11.48
CA ALA A 349 3.04 19.92 -11.61
C ALA A 349 3.84 20.38 -12.84
N VAL A 350 3.17 20.57 -13.97
CA VAL A 350 3.79 20.96 -15.24
C VAL A 350 4.14 22.47 -15.25
N LEU A 351 3.33 23.33 -14.61
CA LEU A 351 3.68 24.74 -14.41
C LEU A 351 4.88 24.92 -13.47
N ARG A 352 5.09 24.03 -12.48
CA ARG A 352 6.34 23.99 -11.69
C ARG A 352 7.55 23.69 -12.58
N MET A 353 7.45 22.71 -13.49
CA MET A 353 8.53 22.39 -14.43
C MET A 353 8.88 23.60 -15.34
N LEU A 354 7.86 24.33 -15.80
CA LEU A 354 8.04 25.54 -16.60
C LEU A 354 8.72 26.67 -15.82
N ALA A 355 8.34 26.89 -14.56
CA ALA A 355 8.86 27.96 -13.71
C ALA A 355 10.28 27.68 -13.16
N PHE A 356 10.56 26.43 -12.76
CA PHE A 356 11.84 26.04 -12.18
C PHE A 356 12.84 25.62 -13.25
N ARG A 357 13.39 26.61 -13.95
CA ARG A 357 14.56 26.45 -14.82
C ARG A 357 15.81 27.04 -14.17
N PRO A 358 16.93 26.30 -14.11
CA PRO A 358 18.22 26.91 -13.79
C PRO A 358 18.63 27.84 -14.93
N VAL A 359 18.54 29.15 -14.70
CA VAL A 359 19.11 30.14 -15.59
C VAL A 359 20.64 30.01 -15.52
N PRO A 360 21.37 29.88 -16.64
CA PRO A 360 22.84 29.85 -16.60
C PRO A 360 23.35 31.15 -15.98
N VAL A 361 24.12 31.05 -14.90
CA VAL A 361 24.62 32.21 -14.16
C VAL A 361 25.71 32.91 -14.96
N VAL A 362 25.30 33.85 -15.81
CA VAL A 362 26.21 34.78 -16.50
C VAL A 362 26.79 35.73 -15.45
N VAL A 363 27.97 35.41 -14.94
CA VAL A 363 28.70 36.26 -13.98
C VAL A 363 29.14 37.55 -14.69
N PRO A 364 28.54 38.73 -14.40
CA PRO A 364 28.84 39.95 -15.13
C PRO A 364 30.05 40.64 -14.48
N GLY A 365 31.27 40.20 -14.83
CA GLY A 365 32.46 40.71 -14.12
C GLY A 365 33.85 40.22 -14.53
N MET A 366 34.06 39.70 -15.74
CA MET A 366 35.42 39.42 -16.25
C MET A 366 35.63 39.97 -17.67
N VAL A 367 35.77 41.30 -17.77
CA VAL A 367 36.39 41.93 -18.93
C VAL A 367 37.90 41.83 -18.77
N SER A 368 38.59 41.25 -19.76
CA SER A 368 40.04 41.09 -19.74
C SER A 368 40.75 42.41 -19.97
N THR A 369 41.60 42.83 -19.03
CA THR A 369 42.61 43.88 -19.23
C THR A 369 43.96 43.39 -18.74
N GLU A 370 44.91 43.22 -19.65
CA GLU A 370 46.28 42.81 -19.33
C GLU A 370 47.10 43.97 -18.77
N GLY A 371 48.14 43.62 -18.00
CA GLY A 371 49.35 44.44 -17.88
C GLY A 371 49.32 45.60 -16.87
N GLN A 372 49.71 45.31 -15.62
CA GLN A 372 51.07 45.57 -15.12
C GLN A 372 51.16 45.14 -13.64
N GLY A 373 52.26 44.49 -13.25
CA GLY A 373 52.38 43.84 -11.95
C GLY A 373 53.32 44.55 -10.98
N GLN A 374 53.08 44.36 -9.69
CA GLN A 374 54.11 44.43 -8.65
C GLN A 374 53.83 43.35 -7.58
N SER A 375 54.89 42.81 -7.02
CA SER A 375 54.88 41.92 -5.85
C SER A 375 54.53 42.73 -4.58
N VAL A 376 54.21 42.15 -3.43
CA VAL A 376 55.19 41.58 -2.47
C VAL A 376 54.48 40.87 -1.30
N ASN A 377 55.13 39.84 -0.77
CA ASN A 377 54.93 39.15 0.53
C ASN A 377 53.67 38.33 0.82
N ALA A 378 53.92 37.05 1.12
CA ALA A 378 53.25 36.28 2.15
C ALA A 378 54.30 35.66 3.09
N PRO A 379 54.04 35.58 4.41
CA PRO A 379 54.55 34.52 5.29
C PRO A 379 53.36 33.72 5.86
N LEU A 380 53.32 32.38 5.86
CA LEU A 380 54.24 31.34 6.38
C LEU A 380 54.22 31.14 7.90
N MET A 381 53.62 30.00 8.28
CA MET A 381 54.03 29.05 9.33
C MET A 381 53.86 29.34 10.83
N ALA A 382 53.00 28.51 11.45
CA ALA A 382 53.20 27.80 12.74
C ALA A 382 53.31 28.65 14.05
N SER A 383 53.29 28.08 15.27
CA SER A 383 53.22 26.68 15.73
C SER A 383 52.45 26.52 17.06
N VAL A 384 52.06 25.29 17.41
CA VAL A 384 51.39 24.89 18.67
C VAL A 384 52.22 25.22 19.93
N GLY A 385 51.58 25.67 21.02
CA GLY A 385 52.25 25.86 22.33
C GLY A 385 51.32 26.03 23.55
N ARG A 386 51.29 25.00 24.41
CA ARG A 386 50.82 24.97 25.82
C ARG A 386 51.34 26.19 26.63
N ASN A 387 50.75 26.74 27.69
CA ASN A 387 49.63 26.39 28.61
C ASN A 387 49.28 27.70 29.43
N ALA A 388 48.42 27.84 30.46
CA ALA A 388 47.61 26.95 31.31
C ALA A 388 46.53 27.76 32.11
N HIS A 389 45.60 27.06 32.79
CA HIS A 389 44.82 27.49 33.99
C HIS A 389 43.87 28.71 33.91
N GLY A 390 42.57 28.49 34.16
CA GLY A 390 41.55 29.52 34.36
C GLY A 390 40.16 28.91 34.52
N ALA A 391 39.64 28.83 35.75
CA ALA A 391 38.49 27.99 36.07
C ALA A 391 37.14 28.49 35.50
N ASN A 392 36.37 27.58 34.91
CA ASN A 392 34.95 27.39 35.23
C ASN A 392 34.47 26.02 34.73
N GLY A 393 34.16 25.11 35.65
CA GLY A 393 33.56 23.81 35.34
C GLY A 393 32.05 23.89 35.48
N TYR A 394 31.31 23.64 34.40
CA TYR A 394 29.87 23.44 34.49
C TYR A 394 29.57 22.00 34.89
N THR A 395 29.42 21.81 36.20
CA THR A 395 29.00 20.56 36.84
C THR A 395 27.64 20.08 36.32
N MET A 396 27.42 18.76 36.25
CA MET A 396 26.08 18.18 36.12
C MET A 396 25.15 18.73 37.22
N SER A 397 24.22 19.60 36.84
CA SER A 397 23.09 19.95 37.70
C SER A 397 21.92 19.05 37.34
N GLN A 398 21.57 18.13 38.25
CA GLN A 398 20.35 17.36 38.17
C GLN A 398 19.16 18.27 38.47
N SER A 399 18.70 19.03 37.48
CA SER A 399 17.41 19.71 37.52
C SER A 399 16.27 18.69 37.43
N ARG A 400 16.04 17.99 38.54
CA ARG A 400 14.72 17.40 38.84
C ARG A 400 13.71 18.53 38.82
N SER A 401 13.00 18.71 37.71
CA SER A 401 11.78 19.53 37.70
C SER A 401 10.78 18.86 38.65
N ASP A 402 10.37 19.57 39.69
CA ASP A 402 9.52 19.01 40.73
C ASP A 402 8.15 18.59 40.17
N LEU A 403 8.02 17.28 39.90
CA LEU A 403 6.74 16.60 39.95
C LEU A 403 6.26 16.59 41.39
N GLN A 404 5.77 17.76 41.84
CA GLN A 404 4.95 17.86 43.04
C GLN A 404 3.83 16.84 42.90
N LYS A 405 3.89 15.79 43.73
CA LYS A 405 2.76 14.87 43.91
C LYS A 405 1.63 15.68 44.52
N VAL A 406 0.75 16.21 43.67
CA VAL A 406 -0.46 16.90 44.10
C VAL A 406 -1.27 15.88 44.89
N ARG A 407 -1.21 16.00 46.22
CA ARG A 407 -2.12 15.32 47.13
C ARG A 407 -3.49 15.95 46.95
N VAL A 408 -4.20 15.56 45.89
CA VAL A 408 -5.63 15.77 45.80
C VAL A 408 -6.24 14.96 46.95
N GLY A 409 -6.62 15.66 48.01
CA GLY A 409 -7.39 15.10 49.11
C GLY A 409 -8.82 14.79 48.67
N SER A 410 -9.75 14.78 49.62
CA SER A 410 -11.19 14.71 49.34
C SER A 410 -11.56 15.61 48.16
N LEU A 411 -12.19 15.04 47.12
CA LEU A 411 -12.80 15.81 46.05
C LEU A 411 -14.10 16.40 46.60
N ASP A 412 -14.05 17.65 47.04
CA ASP A 412 -15.20 18.36 47.62
C ASP A 412 -16.20 18.82 46.54
N GLY A 413 -16.72 17.85 45.79
CA GLY A 413 -17.86 17.96 44.87
C GLY A 413 -17.65 18.86 43.63
N LYS A 414 -16.44 19.34 43.35
CA LYS A 414 -16.18 20.31 42.28
C LYS A 414 -14.95 19.99 41.45
N ILE A 415 -15.11 20.13 40.13
CA ILE A 415 -14.03 20.18 39.14
C ILE A 415 -13.69 21.65 38.91
N THR A 416 -12.45 22.07 39.14
CA THR A 416 -12.01 23.47 39.04
C THR A 416 -11.01 23.75 37.92
N ASP A 417 -10.50 22.72 37.25
CA ASP A 417 -9.48 22.84 36.20
C ASP A 417 -9.52 21.64 35.23
N VAL A 418 -9.02 21.86 34.00
CA VAL A 418 -8.86 20.83 32.96
C VAL A 418 -8.03 19.65 33.47
N GLY A 419 -6.96 19.88 34.24
CA GLY A 419 -6.14 18.82 34.82
C GLY A 419 -6.91 17.89 35.76
N GLN A 420 -7.94 18.39 36.45
CA GLN A 420 -8.83 17.57 37.29
C GLN A 420 -9.84 16.79 36.46
N TRP A 421 -10.36 17.37 35.38
CA TRP A 421 -11.23 16.65 34.43
C TRP A 421 -10.51 15.44 33.81
N LEU A 422 -9.29 15.65 33.29
CA LEU A 422 -8.47 14.59 32.71
C LEU A 422 -8.20 13.45 33.72
N ALA A 423 -7.80 13.80 34.94
CA ALA A 423 -7.54 12.84 36.02
C ALA A 423 -8.81 12.15 36.58
N LEU A 424 -10.01 12.71 36.33
CA LEU A 424 -11.27 12.03 36.60
C LEU A 424 -11.60 11.04 35.48
N VAL A 425 -11.49 11.43 34.20
CA VAL A 425 -11.78 10.55 33.06
C VAL A 425 -10.90 9.28 33.06
N GLU A 426 -9.64 9.38 33.45
CA GLU A 426 -8.76 8.21 33.63
C GLU A 426 -9.22 7.24 34.75
N ARG A 427 -9.98 7.74 35.73
CA ARG A 427 -10.41 6.98 36.93
C ARG A 427 -11.84 6.47 36.86
N ILE A 428 -12.64 6.88 35.86
CA ILE A 428 -13.97 6.30 35.63
C ILE A 428 -13.82 5.06 34.76
N GLU A 429 -14.29 3.91 35.25
CA GLU A 429 -14.32 2.63 34.52
C GLU A 429 -15.39 2.60 33.42
N LEU A 430 -15.30 3.52 32.45
CA LEU A 430 -16.15 3.52 31.26
C LEU A 430 -15.66 2.49 30.24
N SER A 431 -16.59 1.97 29.44
CA SER A 431 -16.31 1.04 28.34
C SER A 431 -17.00 1.50 27.05
N GLY A 432 -16.49 1.04 25.90
CA GLY A 432 -17.11 1.30 24.60
C GLY A 432 -17.26 2.80 24.26
N PRO A 433 -18.36 3.19 23.58
CA PRO A 433 -18.59 4.58 23.15
C PRO A 433 -18.55 5.60 24.29
N SER A 434 -19.00 5.22 25.49
CA SER A 434 -19.05 6.09 26.67
C SER A 434 -17.64 6.48 27.13
N LYS A 435 -16.63 5.60 26.94
CA LYS A 435 -15.22 5.94 27.18
C LYS A 435 -14.66 6.87 26.10
N GLN A 436 -15.05 6.69 24.84
CA GLN A 436 -14.63 7.59 23.75
C GLN A 436 -15.21 8.99 23.94
N LEU A 437 -16.50 9.11 24.29
CA LEU A 437 -17.14 10.39 24.60
C LEU A 437 -16.35 11.15 25.67
N ALA A 438 -15.98 10.49 26.76
CA ALA A 438 -15.22 11.10 27.85
C ALA A 438 -13.79 11.50 27.46
N ALA A 439 -13.12 10.74 26.57
CA ALA A 439 -11.74 11.00 26.16
C ALA A 439 -11.60 12.12 25.10
N HIS A 440 -12.63 12.33 24.27
CA HIS A 440 -12.68 13.39 23.26
C HIS A 440 -13.39 14.68 23.75
N ALA A 441 -14.09 14.64 24.89
CA ALA A 441 -14.71 15.81 25.49
C ALA A 441 -13.69 16.68 26.26
N ALA A 442 -13.59 17.96 25.88
CA ALA A 442 -12.82 18.95 26.62
C ALA A 442 -13.67 19.61 27.72
N PHE A 443 -13.03 19.97 28.83
CA PHE A 443 -13.66 20.70 29.92
C PHE A 443 -13.86 22.19 29.56
N VAL A 444 -15.06 22.72 29.79
CA VAL A 444 -15.35 24.16 29.60
C VAL A 444 -15.61 24.84 30.94
N SER A 445 -16.54 24.31 31.75
CA SER A 445 -16.83 24.85 33.09
C SER A 445 -17.59 23.85 33.96
N HIS A 446 -17.60 24.08 35.28
CA HIS A 446 -18.46 23.35 36.22
C HIS A 446 -18.99 24.30 37.29
N GLU A 447 -20.26 24.69 37.17
CA GLU A 447 -20.94 25.64 38.04
C GLU A 447 -22.32 25.12 38.42
N ASN A 448 -22.74 25.33 39.68
CA ASN A 448 -24.10 24.98 40.15
C ASN A 448 -24.55 23.53 39.84
N ASN A 449 -23.61 22.57 39.90
CA ASN A 449 -23.81 21.15 39.54
C ASN A 449 -24.15 20.89 38.05
N VAL A 450 -23.91 21.87 37.17
CA VAL A 450 -23.90 21.72 35.72
C VAL A 450 -22.46 21.58 35.24
N LEU A 451 -22.17 20.52 34.49
CA LEU A 451 -20.86 20.28 33.87
C LEU A 451 -20.94 20.58 32.38
N SER A 452 -20.25 21.62 31.93
CA SER A 452 -20.20 22.04 30.53
C SER A 452 -18.94 21.46 29.87
N LEU A 453 -19.15 20.69 28.80
CA LEU A 453 -18.11 20.06 28.00
C LEU A 453 -18.22 20.51 26.53
N ALA A 454 -17.08 20.64 25.86
CA ALA A 454 -17.03 20.84 24.41
C ALA A 454 -16.64 19.53 23.72
N LEU A 455 -17.25 19.26 22.58
CA LEU A 455 -16.90 18.14 21.71
C LEU A 455 -16.75 18.66 20.27
N ALA A 456 -15.73 18.21 19.54
CA ALA A 456 -15.57 18.59 18.14
C ALA A 456 -16.74 18.00 17.31
N PRO A 457 -17.27 18.70 16.28
CA PRO A 457 -18.44 18.25 15.52
C PRO A 457 -18.30 16.84 14.92
N GLU A 458 -17.06 16.47 14.53
CA GLU A 458 -16.71 15.14 14.03
C GLU A 458 -17.09 13.99 14.97
N PHE A 459 -17.14 14.24 16.29
CA PHE A 459 -17.44 13.25 17.31
C PHE A 459 -18.86 13.37 17.89
N GLU A 460 -19.74 14.21 17.33
CA GLU A 460 -21.11 14.43 17.83
C GLU A 460 -21.92 13.13 17.93
N TYR A 461 -21.65 12.15 17.05
CA TYR A 461 -22.27 10.81 17.08
C TYR A 461 -22.02 10.02 18.40
N LEU A 462 -21.01 10.39 19.20
CA LEU A 462 -20.74 9.80 20.51
C LEU A 462 -21.70 10.32 21.60
N GLN A 463 -22.43 11.42 21.38
CA GLN A 463 -23.37 12.02 22.34
C GLN A 463 -24.69 11.23 22.48
N SER A 464 -24.66 9.90 22.41
CA SER A 464 -25.86 9.08 22.59
C SER A 464 -26.41 9.25 24.01
N THR A 465 -27.74 9.19 24.17
CA THR A 465 -28.41 9.30 25.49
C THR A 465 -27.86 8.29 26.50
N ARG A 466 -27.44 7.12 26.03
CA ARG A 466 -26.77 6.09 26.84
C ARG A 466 -25.35 6.52 27.24
N SER A 467 -24.56 7.03 26.30
CA SER A 467 -23.18 7.46 26.56
C SER A 467 -23.10 8.62 27.55
N VAL A 468 -24.03 9.57 27.46
CA VAL A 468 -24.17 10.65 28.44
C VAL A 468 -24.64 10.10 29.80
N ALA A 469 -25.61 9.18 29.85
CA ALA A 469 -26.07 8.57 31.09
C ALA A 469 -24.98 7.72 31.79
N ASP A 470 -24.22 6.92 31.04
CA ASP A 470 -23.08 6.14 31.55
C ASP A 470 -21.99 7.07 32.13
N LEU A 471 -21.67 8.17 31.42
CA LEU A 471 -20.72 9.20 31.88
C LEU A 471 -21.20 9.89 33.16
N THR A 472 -22.46 10.34 33.20
CA THR A 472 -23.07 10.95 34.40
C THR A 472 -23.08 9.97 35.58
N GLN A 473 -23.41 8.69 35.35
CA GLN A 473 -23.37 7.68 36.41
C GLN A 473 -21.93 7.45 36.92
N GLY A 474 -20.95 7.42 36.01
CA GLY A 474 -19.53 7.31 36.34
C GLY A 474 -19.03 8.49 37.19
N LEU A 475 -19.38 9.72 36.79
CA LEU A 475 -19.08 10.95 37.53
C LEU A 475 -19.77 10.95 38.90
N THR A 476 -21.03 10.50 38.99
CA THR A 476 -21.79 10.42 40.26
C THR A 476 -21.07 9.57 41.31
N ARG A 477 -20.42 8.47 40.90
CA ARG A 477 -19.64 7.60 41.81
C ARG A 477 -18.38 8.27 42.38
N LEU A 478 -17.82 9.28 41.70
CA LEU A 478 -16.59 9.96 42.11
C LEU A 478 -16.83 11.33 42.76
N LEU A 479 -17.91 12.02 42.39
CA LEU A 479 -18.27 13.35 42.91
C LEU A 479 -19.30 13.31 44.05
N GLY A 480 -19.96 12.17 44.28
CA GLY A 480 -21.00 11.98 45.31
C GLY A 480 -22.34 12.65 45.02
N GLN A 481 -22.40 13.51 43.99
CA GLN A 481 -23.60 14.13 43.43
C GLN A 481 -23.64 13.87 41.93
N ALA A 482 -24.83 13.85 41.33
CA ALA A 482 -25.00 13.61 39.89
C ALA A 482 -25.00 14.96 39.13
N PRO A 483 -23.98 15.27 38.32
CA PRO A 483 -23.92 16.52 37.57
C PRO A 483 -24.88 16.50 36.35
N GLU A 484 -25.46 17.64 36.05
CA GLU A 484 -26.17 17.88 34.78
C GLU A 484 -25.12 18.10 33.68
N VAL A 485 -24.81 17.05 32.91
CA VAL A 485 -23.81 17.12 31.84
C VAL A 485 -24.40 17.74 30.58
N LYS A 486 -23.82 18.86 30.13
CA LYS A 486 -24.12 19.52 28.86
C LYS A 486 -22.91 19.43 27.95
N ILE A 487 -23.13 19.02 26.71
CA ILE A 487 -22.09 18.87 25.71
C ILE A 487 -22.44 19.76 24.52
N GLU A 488 -21.55 20.68 24.16
CA GLU A 488 -21.71 21.59 23.03
C GLU A 488 -20.80 21.18 21.87
N ALA A 489 -21.37 21.07 20.66
CA ALA A 489 -20.62 20.81 19.44
C ALA A 489 -19.88 22.09 19.01
N ARG A 490 -18.56 22.16 19.24
CA ARG A 490 -17.74 23.36 18.98
C ARG A 490 -16.28 22.98 18.72
N ASN A 491 -15.64 23.65 17.77
CA ASN A 491 -14.20 23.49 17.56
C ASN A 491 -13.42 23.97 18.80
N ILE A 492 -12.52 23.12 19.29
CA ILE A 492 -11.89 23.25 20.60
C ILE A 492 -10.46 23.81 20.45
N GLN A 493 -10.04 24.69 21.38
CA GLN A 493 -8.65 25.17 21.52
C GLN A 493 -8.04 24.79 22.88
N VAL A 494 -8.54 23.70 23.47
CA VAL A 494 -8.22 23.21 24.82
C VAL A 494 -7.88 21.73 24.70
N GLU A 495 -6.71 21.33 25.22
CA GLU A 495 -6.15 19.99 25.08
C GLU A 495 -7.12 18.89 25.57
N THR A 496 -7.42 17.91 24.71
CA THR A 496 -8.25 16.74 25.08
C THR A 496 -7.40 15.61 25.68
N LEU A 497 -8.02 14.67 26.40
CA LEU A 497 -7.29 13.50 26.92
C LEU A 497 -6.71 12.65 25.78
N HIS A 498 -7.44 12.53 24.67
CA HIS A 498 -6.96 11.85 23.47
C HIS A 498 -5.70 12.51 22.90
N GLU A 499 -5.72 13.84 22.72
CA GLU A 499 -4.61 14.62 22.19
C GLU A 499 -3.37 14.56 23.10
N ARG A 500 -3.56 14.71 24.41
CA ARG A 500 -2.49 14.58 25.42
C ARG A 500 -1.86 13.20 25.44
N THR A 501 -2.67 12.13 25.39
CA THR A 501 -2.16 10.75 25.39
C THR A 501 -1.48 10.37 24.08
N TYR A 502 -1.99 10.87 22.93
CA TYR A 502 -1.32 10.75 21.64
C TYR A 502 0.06 11.44 21.66
N ARG A 503 0.11 12.69 22.14
CA ARG A 503 1.35 13.46 22.31
C ARG A 503 2.35 12.73 23.20
N GLN A 504 1.94 12.26 24.37
CA GLN A 504 2.82 11.52 25.29
C GLN A 504 3.33 10.21 24.69
N LYS A 505 2.55 9.52 23.84
CA LYS A 505 3.05 8.35 23.11
C LYS A 505 4.04 8.75 22.02
N SER A 506 3.80 9.84 21.28
CA SER A 506 4.72 10.36 20.26
C SER A 506 6.06 10.81 20.86
N GLU A 507 6.05 11.54 21.98
CA GLU A 507 7.27 11.98 22.68
C GLU A 507 8.08 10.78 23.21
N ARG A 508 7.42 9.73 23.72
CA ARG A 508 8.08 8.47 24.13
C ARG A 508 8.66 7.68 22.96
N GLN A 509 7.95 7.62 21.84
CA GLN A 509 8.42 6.95 20.62
C GLN A 509 9.67 7.65 20.09
N GLN A 510 9.63 8.98 19.94
CA GLN A 510 10.78 9.76 19.48
C GLN A 510 11.99 9.60 20.42
N LEU A 511 11.80 9.62 21.75
CA LEU A 511 12.89 9.39 22.71
C LEU A 511 13.47 7.97 22.60
N ALA A 512 12.66 6.95 22.28
CA ALA A 512 13.14 5.59 22.04
C ALA A 512 13.94 5.48 20.73
N GLU A 513 13.51 6.19 19.68
CA GLU A 513 14.22 6.25 18.39
C GLU A 513 15.54 7.02 18.49
N GLU A 514 15.56 8.18 19.14
CA GLU A 514 16.78 8.95 19.43
C GLU A 514 17.76 8.14 20.29
N ALA A 515 17.28 7.47 21.34
CA ALA A 515 18.11 6.58 22.16
C ALA A 515 18.72 5.45 21.32
N PHE A 516 17.91 4.73 20.53
CA PHE A 516 18.36 3.62 19.69
C PHE A 516 19.37 4.06 18.62
N MET A 517 19.14 5.20 17.97
CA MET A 517 20.06 5.76 16.96
C MET A 517 21.34 6.38 17.56
N SER A 518 21.33 6.68 18.86
CA SER A 518 22.51 7.13 19.62
C SER A 518 23.36 5.97 20.16
N ASP A 519 22.87 4.72 20.12
CA ASP A 519 23.60 3.56 20.63
C ASP A 519 24.85 3.25 19.79
N HIS A 520 25.98 3.07 20.47
CA HIS A 520 27.28 2.87 19.83
C HIS A 520 27.37 1.59 18.99
N VAL A 521 26.65 0.53 19.38
CA VAL A 521 26.57 -0.74 18.63
C VAL A 521 25.70 -0.56 17.40
N VAL A 522 24.57 0.15 17.50
CA VAL A 522 23.70 0.46 16.36
C VAL A 522 24.44 1.30 15.33
N GLN A 523 25.15 2.36 15.76
CA GLN A 523 25.98 3.17 14.88
C GLN A 523 27.11 2.35 14.23
N HIS A 524 27.77 1.45 14.98
CA HIS A 524 28.80 0.57 14.44
C HIS A 524 28.25 -0.38 13.35
N LEU A 525 27.03 -0.91 13.51
CA LEU A 525 26.37 -1.75 12.52
C LEU A 525 25.96 -0.95 11.26
N ILE A 526 25.44 0.26 11.42
CA ILE A 526 25.11 1.15 10.29
C ILE A 526 26.38 1.50 9.50
N TYR A 527 27.43 2.00 10.16
CA TYR A 527 28.62 2.52 9.47
C TYR A 527 29.57 1.44 8.92
N GLN A 528 29.71 0.28 9.58
CA GLN A 528 30.64 -0.77 9.11
C GLN A 528 29.98 -1.90 8.32
N GLN A 529 28.68 -2.16 8.52
CA GLN A 529 27.97 -3.28 7.87
C GLN A 529 26.83 -2.82 6.96
N ALA A 530 26.68 -1.51 6.73
CA ALA A 530 25.62 -0.90 5.93
C ALA A 530 24.20 -1.33 6.38
N ALA A 531 24.05 -1.65 7.68
CA ALA A 531 22.77 -2.08 8.24
C ALA A 531 21.74 -0.95 8.16
N LYS A 532 20.51 -1.28 7.74
CA LYS A 532 19.37 -0.37 7.75
C LYS A 532 18.50 -0.65 8.97
N VAL A 533 18.27 0.38 9.79
CA VAL A 533 17.29 0.34 10.86
C VAL A 533 15.89 0.46 10.26
N VAL A 534 14.96 -0.38 10.71
CA VAL A 534 13.52 -0.23 10.41
C VAL A 534 12.92 0.61 11.53
N THR A 535 12.66 1.89 11.26
CA THR A 535 12.12 2.88 12.22
C THR A 535 10.92 2.32 12.99
N ASP A 536 9.96 1.80 12.26
CA ASP A 536 8.65 1.32 12.74
C ASP A 536 8.73 0.07 13.63
N SER A 537 9.94 -0.49 13.82
CA SER A 537 10.21 -1.63 14.71
C SER A 537 10.71 -1.22 16.10
N ILE A 538 11.12 0.03 16.28
CA ILE A 538 11.59 0.56 17.57
C ILE A 538 10.40 0.75 18.51
N ARG A 539 10.55 0.36 19.78
CA ARG A 539 9.52 0.48 20.82
C ARG A 539 10.10 1.01 22.13
N PRO A 540 9.33 1.77 22.93
CA PRO A 540 9.68 2.08 24.31
C PRO A 540 9.81 0.80 25.17
N TYR A 541 10.65 0.85 26.19
CA TYR A 541 10.96 -0.30 27.07
C TYR A 541 9.84 -0.64 28.08
N ASP A 542 8.77 0.15 28.11
CA ASP A 542 7.64 0.05 29.07
C ASP A 542 6.32 -0.46 28.43
N GLU A 543 6.36 -1.15 27.27
CA GLU A 543 5.24 -1.92 26.67
C GLU A 543 5.51 -3.43 26.62
#